data_AF-A0A1X7IZY6-F1
#
_entry.id   AF-A0A1X7IZY6-F1
#
_cell.length_a   1.000
_cell.length_b   1.000
_cell.length_c   1.000
_cell.angle_alpha   90.00
_cell.angle_beta   90.00
_cell.angle_gamma   90.00
#
_symmetry.space_group_name_H-M   'P 1'
#
loop_
_entity.id
_entity.type
_entity.pdbx_description
1 polymer ?
#
loop_
_entity_poly.entity_id
_entity_poly.type
_entity_poly.pdbx_seq_one_letter_code
_entity_poly.pdbx_strand_id
1 'polypeptide(L)'
;MKHTLVLLVAMCYAFTTLSCPVCERNQPKLFRGLVHGAGPDSQWDYIIIVVTTIIVLVTLYFSVKWLIQPGEGANGHIKRRIFKNFQDE
;
A
#
# COMPACT_ATOMS: atom_id res chain seq x y z
N MET A 1 -1.95 -17.23 17.75
CA MET A 1 -3.37 -17.47 17.39
C MET A 1 -4.03 -16.23 16.79
N LYS A 2 -4.09 -15.09 17.48
CA LYS A 2 -4.71 -13.83 16.96
C LYS A 2 -4.02 -13.31 15.68
N HIS A 3 -2.70 -13.14 15.71
CA HIS A 3 -1.91 -12.71 14.54
C HIS A 3 -1.92 -13.75 13.41
N THR A 4 -1.95 -15.04 13.77
CA THR A 4 -2.03 -16.15 12.81
C THR A 4 -3.35 -16.15 12.06
N LEU A 5 -4.47 -15.85 12.74
CA LEU A 5 -5.78 -15.67 12.14
C LEU A 5 -5.83 -14.45 11.21
N VAL A 6 -5.25 -13.32 11.63
CA VAL A 6 -5.15 -12.11 10.80
C VAL A 6 -4.35 -12.36 9.52
N LEU A 7 -3.20 -13.05 9.63
CA LEU A 7 -2.39 -13.42 8.46
C LEU A 7 -3.14 -14.36 7.51
N LEU A 8 -3.89 -15.33 8.05
CA LEU A 8 -4.66 -16.26 7.24
C LEU A 8 -5.81 -15.56 6.50
N VAL A 9 -6.53 -14.65 7.15
CA VAL A 9 -7.57 -13.83 6.51
C VAL A 9 -6.98 -12.92 5.43
N ALA A 10 -5.85 -12.28 5.69
CA ALA A 10 -5.15 -11.45 4.71
C ALA A 10 -4.71 -12.28 3.48
N MET A 11 -4.24 -13.52 3.70
CA MET A 11 -3.85 -14.42 2.62
C MET A 11 -5.06 -14.88 1.78
N CYS A 12 -6.19 -15.19 2.41
CA CYS A 12 -7.44 -15.51 1.70
C CYS A 12 -7.93 -14.32 0.86
N TYR A 13 -7.82 -13.10 1.38
CA TYR A 13 -8.19 -11.89 0.64
C TYR A 13 -7.31 -11.67 -0.60
N ALA A 14 -6.01 -11.97 -0.50
CA ALA A 14 -5.09 -11.88 -1.63
C ALA A 14 -5.47 -12.76 -2.83
N PHE A 15 -6.14 -13.91 -2.62
CA PHE A 15 -6.59 -14.74 -3.74
C PHE A 15 -7.70 -14.09 -4.58
N THR A 16 -8.44 -13.12 -4.01
CA THR A 16 -9.49 -12.39 -4.75
C THR A 16 -8.94 -11.40 -5.77
N THR A 17 -7.64 -11.08 -5.71
CA THR A 17 -7.01 -10.11 -6.62
C THR A 17 -6.53 -10.76 -7.92
N LEU A 18 -6.55 -12.09 -8.02
CA LEU A 18 -6.16 -12.82 -9.22
C LEU A 18 -7.18 -12.58 -10.36
N SER A 19 -6.66 -12.45 -11.57
CA SER A 19 -7.51 -12.22 -12.75
C SER A 19 -8.30 -13.47 -13.11
N CYS A 20 -9.59 -13.33 -13.42
CA CYS A 20 -10.35 -14.40 -14.07
C CYS A 20 -9.94 -14.49 -15.56
N PRO A 21 -10.17 -15.63 -16.25
CA PRO A 21 -9.77 -15.83 -17.65
C PRO A 21 -10.45 -14.89 -18.65
N VAL A 22 -11.50 -14.16 -18.22
CA VAL A 22 -12.14 -13.11 -19.02
C VAL A 22 -11.33 -11.81 -18.91
N CYS A 23 -10.97 -11.39 -17.70
CA CYS A 23 -10.15 -10.18 -17.48
C CYS A 23 -8.76 -10.33 -18.10
N GLU A 24 -8.15 -11.52 -18.00
CA GLU A 24 -6.81 -11.78 -18.54
C GLU A 24 -6.73 -11.56 -20.07
N ARG A 25 -7.76 -11.94 -20.83
CA ARG A 25 -7.82 -11.75 -22.28
C ARG A 25 -7.91 -10.28 -22.69
N ASN A 26 -8.58 -9.48 -21.87
CA ASN A 26 -8.79 -8.05 -22.13
C ASN A 26 -7.71 -7.16 -21.51
N GLN A 27 -6.70 -7.76 -20.86
CA GLN A 27 -5.59 -7.01 -20.28
C GLN A 27 -4.44 -6.80 -21.28
N PRO A 28 -3.76 -5.64 -21.18
CA PRO A 28 -2.55 -5.38 -21.94
C PRO A 28 -1.45 -6.39 -21.56
N LYS A 29 -0.56 -6.73 -22.50
CA LYS A 29 0.41 -7.82 -22.37
C LYS A 29 1.26 -7.78 -21.09
N LEU A 30 1.53 -6.58 -20.56
CA LEU A 30 2.32 -6.37 -19.34
C LEU A 30 1.58 -6.71 -18.03
N PHE A 31 0.25 -6.66 -18.02
CA PHE A 31 -0.56 -6.80 -16.80
C PHE A 31 -1.45 -8.06 -16.78
N ARG A 32 -1.37 -8.91 -17.81
CA ARG A 32 -2.14 -10.17 -17.88
C ARG A 32 -1.81 -11.09 -16.71
N GLY A 33 -2.84 -11.62 -16.06
CA GLY A 33 -2.67 -12.57 -14.95
C GLY A 33 -2.44 -11.91 -13.59
N LEU A 34 -2.19 -10.60 -13.55
CA LEU A 34 -1.74 -9.90 -12.33
C LEU A 34 -2.84 -9.11 -11.62
N VAL A 35 -3.74 -8.50 -12.38
CA VAL A 35 -4.76 -7.61 -11.81
C VAL A 35 -6.16 -8.16 -12.10
N HIS A 36 -7.09 -8.04 -11.15
CA HIS A 36 -8.50 -8.28 -11.45
C HIS A 36 -9.10 -7.03 -12.12
N GLY A 37 -10.00 -7.22 -13.10
CA GLY A 37 -10.70 -6.11 -13.77
C GLY A 37 -10.19 -5.79 -15.18
N ALA A 38 -10.91 -4.91 -15.86
CA ALA A 38 -10.55 -4.44 -17.20
C ALA A 38 -9.30 -3.55 -17.13
N GLY A 39 -8.47 -3.64 -18.17
CA GLY A 39 -7.36 -2.70 -18.34
C GLY A 39 -7.85 -1.29 -18.65
N PRO A 40 -6.93 -0.30 -18.66
CA PRO A 40 -7.26 1.06 -19.06
C PRO A 40 -7.75 1.10 -20.51
N ASP A 41 -8.82 1.85 -20.77
CA ASP A 41 -9.52 1.88 -22.06
C ASP A 41 -8.82 2.85 -23.03
N SER A 42 -8.28 3.96 -22.50
CA SER A 42 -7.60 5.00 -23.27
C SER A 42 -6.12 5.12 -22.94
N GLN A 43 -5.32 5.65 -23.89
CA GLN A 43 -3.91 6.01 -23.65
C GLN A 43 -3.76 7.06 -22.54
N TRP A 44 -4.76 7.92 -22.36
CA TRP A 44 -4.78 8.92 -21.29
C TRP A 44 -4.87 8.30 -19.90
N ASP A 45 -5.55 7.16 -19.77
CA ASP A 45 -5.69 6.47 -18.49
C ASP A 45 -4.33 5.98 -17.98
N TYR A 46 -3.42 5.57 -18.88
CA TYR A 46 -2.05 5.21 -18.52
C TYR A 46 -1.27 6.39 -17.95
N ILE A 47 -1.47 7.59 -18.48
CA ILE A 47 -0.83 8.81 -17.96
C ILE A 47 -1.32 9.09 -16.54
N ILE A 48 -2.64 8.99 -16.31
CA ILE A 48 -3.24 9.18 -14.99
C ILE A 48 -2.69 8.16 -13.99
N ILE A 49 -2.59 6.88 -14.39
CA ILE A 49 -2.04 5.82 -13.56
C ILE A 49 -0.59 6.16 -13.17
N VAL A 50 0.26 6.51 -14.12
CA VAL A 50 1.67 6.84 -13.85
C VAL A 50 1.80 8.03 -12.90
N VAL A 51 1.05 9.12 -13.16
CA VAL A 51 1.09 10.32 -12.30
C VAL A 51 0.61 9.99 -10.89
N THR A 52 -0.50 9.25 -10.77
CA THR A 52 -1.06 8.86 -9.47
C THR A 52 -0.09 7.94 -8.72
N THR A 53 0.55 6.98 -9.39
CA THR A 53 1.56 6.12 -8.79
C THR A 53 2.72 6.95 -8.23
N ILE A 54 3.23 7.94 -8.97
CA ILE A 54 4.30 8.82 -8.48
C ILE A 54 3.86 9.57 -7.22
N ILE A 55 2.66 10.17 -7.22
CA ILE A 55 2.11 10.89 -6.07
C ILE A 55 1.99 9.96 -4.84
N VAL A 56 1.47 8.75 -5.04
CA VAL A 56 1.33 7.76 -3.95
C VAL A 56 2.69 7.34 -3.41
N LEU A 57 3.69 7.11 -4.26
CA LEU A 57 5.03 6.75 -3.79
C LEU A 57 5.69 7.88 -3.00
N VAL A 58 5.54 9.13 -3.45
CA VAL A 58 6.05 10.31 -2.74
C VAL A 58 5.34 10.48 -1.38
N THR A 59 4.02 10.37 -1.35
CA THR A 59 3.25 10.50 -0.10
C THR A 59 3.55 9.36 0.87
N LEU A 60 3.69 8.12 0.37
CA LEU A 60 4.11 6.97 1.17
C LEU A 60 5.51 7.18 1.76
N TYR A 61 6.47 7.65 0.94
CA TYR A 61 7.83 7.96 1.41
C TYR A 61 7.81 8.97 2.57
N PHE A 62 7.11 10.09 2.42
CA PHE A 62 7.04 11.10 3.48
C PHE A 62 6.26 10.62 4.71
N SER A 63 5.19 9.86 4.50
CA SER A 63 4.42 9.23 5.58
C SER A 63 5.32 8.33 6.44
N VAL A 64 6.07 7.43 5.81
CA VAL A 64 7.03 6.53 6.50
C VAL A 64 8.15 7.34 7.15
N LYS A 65 8.76 8.29 6.43
CA LYS A 65 9.85 9.14 6.92
C LYS A 65 9.47 9.84 8.23
N TRP A 66 8.31 10.48 8.28
CA TRP A 66 7.87 11.22 9.47
C TRP A 66 7.27 10.35 10.57
N LEU A 67 6.87 9.12 10.25
CA LEU A 67 6.50 8.13 11.25
C LEU A 67 7.73 7.59 12.00
N ILE A 68 8.82 7.31 11.28
CA ILE A 68 10.09 6.81 11.85
C ILE A 68 10.87 7.92 12.55
N GLN A 69 11.05 9.05 11.87
CA GLN A 69 11.83 10.19 12.39
C GLN A 69 10.97 11.45 12.38
N PRO A 70 10.10 11.62 13.39
CA PRO A 70 9.34 12.85 13.54
C PRO A 70 10.34 13.99 13.81
N GLY A 71 10.40 14.97 12.90
CA GLY A 71 11.27 16.16 13.02
C GLY A 71 10.88 17.13 14.13
N GLU A 72 10.03 16.70 15.07
CA GLU A 72 9.52 17.48 16.19
C GLU A 72 10.49 17.33 17.37
N GLY A 73 11.26 18.38 17.67
CA GLY A 73 12.20 18.45 18.80
C GLY A 73 11.58 18.80 20.14
N ALA A 74 10.26 19.01 20.21
CA ALA A 74 9.59 19.43 21.44
C ALA A 74 9.42 18.24 22.41
N ASN A 75 9.93 18.40 23.63
CA ASN A 75 9.95 17.37 24.69
C ASN A 75 8.56 16.85 25.11
N GLY A 76 7.47 17.53 24.72
CA GLY A 76 6.10 17.20 25.12
C GLY A 76 5.24 16.49 24.06
N HIS A 77 5.78 16.13 22.89
CA HIS A 77 4.94 15.61 21.82
C HIS A 77 4.44 14.19 22.06
N ILE A 78 3.15 13.94 21.81
CA ILE A 78 2.46 12.68 22.14
C ILE A 78 3.12 11.45 21.49
N LYS A 79 3.74 11.63 20.31
CA LYS A 79 4.48 10.58 19.60
C LYS A 79 5.75 10.13 20.32
N ARG A 80 6.43 11.01 21.08
CA ARG A 80 7.67 10.70 21.80
C ARG A 80 7.42 10.08 23.18
N ARG A 81 6.24 10.31 23.77
CA ARG A 81 5.84 9.69 25.05
C ARG A 81 5.60 8.18 24.94
N ILE A 82 5.08 7.73 23.79
CA ILE A 82 4.83 6.30 23.56
C ILE A 82 6.16 5.53 23.56
N PHE A 83 7.21 6.04 22.92
CA PHE A 83 8.51 5.35 22.88
C PHE A 83 9.31 5.46 24.19
N LYS A 84 9.14 6.54 24.96
CA LYS A 84 9.90 6.74 26.22
C LYS A 84 9.45 5.77 27.33
N ASN A 85 8.15 5.53 27.46
CA ASN A 85 7.60 4.62 28.48
C ASN A 85 8.01 3.15 28.31
N PHE A 86 8.61 2.73 27.19
CA PHE A 86 9.10 1.35 26.99
C PHE A 86 10.57 1.15 27.39
N GLN A 87 11.26 2.20 27.82
CA GLN A 87 12.70 2.15 28.10
C GLN A 87 13.02 2.26 29.60
N ASP A 88 11.97 2.40 30.43
CA ASP A 88 12.07 2.67 31.86
C ASP A 88 11.61 1.46 32.73
N GLU A 89 11.46 0.26 32.16
CA GLU A 89 11.22 -1.01 32.89
C GLU A 89 12.35 -2.02 32.72
#